data_AF-A0A8C7IBZ9-F1
#
_entry.id   AF-A0A8C7IBZ9-F1
#
_cell.length_a   1.000
_cell.length_b   1.000
_cell.length_c   1.000
_cell.angle_alpha   90.00
_cell.angle_beta   90.00
_cell.angle_gamma   90.00
#
_symmetry.space_group_name_H-M   'P 1'
#
loop_
_entity.id
_entity.type
_entity.pdbx_description
1 polymer ?
#
loop_
_entity_poly.entity_id
_entity_poly.type
_entity_poly.pdbx_seq_one_letter_code
_entity_poly.pdbx_strand_id
1 'polypeptide(L)'
;MMAMSFLPLQRPDNLTTGAGHPIGDKLNIITAGPRGPLLVQDTPFIDEMAHFDRERIPERVVHAKGGGAFGYFEVTHDISRYCKAKVFEHVGKTTPIAIRFSTVAGESGSADTVRDPRGFAVKFYTDEGNWDLTGNNTPIFFIRDAMLFPSFVHSQKRNPQTHLKDPDMVWDFWSLRPECMHQVSFLFSDRGLPDGFRHMNGYGSHTFKLVNAERQPVYCKFHYKTNQGIKNLKPEDAERLASTDPDYAIRDLYTSIANGKFPSWSFYIQVMTFDQAEKFQWNPFDLTKVWSHNEYPLIPVGRLVLNRNPANYFAEIEQLAFDPSNMPPGIEPSPDKMLQGRLFSYPDTHRHRLGTNYLQLPVNCPFRTSVSNYQRDGPMCMLDNQAGAPNYFPNSFSAPETQRQHVETRFKVSPDVGRYNSADDDNVTQVRTFFTEVLNEEERQRLCQNMAGALKGAQVFIQKLKKTVTLPPKNIHCLIGSVSNSSVDLALFLVIILLQGEFISQCLVESGLNQVFL
;
A
#
# COMPACT_ATOMS: atom_id res chain seq x y z
N MET A 1 37.83 -21.18 30.89
CA MET A 1 38.53 -20.25 29.97
C MET A 1 37.82 -20.29 28.63
N MET A 2 36.89 -19.36 28.39
CA MET A 2 36.31 -19.14 27.07
C MET A 2 37.35 -18.38 26.24
N ALA A 3 37.83 -18.99 25.16
CA ALA A 3 38.70 -18.31 24.20
C ALA A 3 37.87 -17.21 23.49
N MET A 4 38.17 -15.96 23.81
CA MET A 4 37.76 -14.82 22.99
C MET A 4 38.46 -14.96 21.63
N SER A 5 37.71 -15.30 20.59
CA SER A 5 38.19 -15.21 19.22
C SER A 5 38.36 -13.72 18.87
N PHE A 6 39.60 -13.25 18.83
CA PHE A 6 39.93 -11.95 18.24
C PHE A 6 39.56 -12.00 16.76
N LEU A 7 38.55 -11.23 16.34
CA LEU A 7 38.33 -10.94 14.93
C LEU A 7 39.59 -10.22 14.40
N PRO A 8 40.18 -10.66 13.27
CA PRO A 8 41.35 -10.00 12.72
C PRO A 8 41.02 -8.54 12.39
N LEU A 9 41.89 -7.62 12.81
CA LEU A 9 41.82 -6.20 12.45
C LEU A 9 41.81 -6.08 10.92
N GLN A 10 40.63 -5.85 10.35
CA GLN A 10 40.46 -5.60 8.93
C GLN A 10 41.11 -4.25 8.62
N ARG A 11 42.15 -4.24 7.78
CA ARG A 11 42.73 -2.98 7.28
C ARG A 11 41.65 -2.27 6.45
N PRO A 12 41.52 -0.93 6.54
CA PRO A 12 40.59 -0.21 5.70
C PRO A 12 40.97 -0.40 4.22
N ASP A 13 39.96 -0.46 3.36
CA ASP A 13 40.17 -0.52 1.91
C ASP A 13 40.82 0.77 1.40
N ASN A 14 41.55 0.65 0.29
CA ASN A 14 42.09 1.82 -0.39
C ASN A 14 40.96 2.59 -1.10
N LEU A 15 40.87 3.88 -0.80
CA LEU A 15 39.91 4.78 -1.42
C LEU A 15 40.23 4.99 -2.91
N THR A 16 39.19 4.95 -3.75
CA THR A 16 39.30 5.13 -5.21
C THR A 16 38.24 6.09 -5.77
N THR A 17 38.48 6.61 -6.99
CA THR A 17 37.45 7.25 -7.83
C THR A 17 36.46 6.21 -8.38
N GLY A 18 35.35 6.64 -8.99
CA GLY A 18 34.40 5.74 -9.66
C GLY A 18 35.02 4.84 -10.74
N ALA A 19 36.13 5.26 -11.37
CA ALA A 19 36.87 4.46 -12.35
C ALA A 19 37.98 3.57 -11.74
N GLY A 20 38.08 3.48 -10.41
CA GLY A 20 39.04 2.62 -9.71
C GLY A 20 40.46 3.19 -9.51
N HIS A 21 40.71 4.47 -9.83
CA HIS A 21 42.00 5.11 -9.54
C HIS A 21 42.17 5.39 -8.04
N PRO A 22 43.32 5.06 -7.41
CA PRO A 22 43.56 5.35 -6.01
C PRO A 22 43.65 6.86 -5.74
N ILE A 23 43.10 7.31 -4.60
CA ILE A 23 43.10 8.72 -4.18
C ILE A 23 44.15 8.95 -3.09
N GLY A 24 45.04 9.94 -3.29
CA GLY A 24 46.07 10.29 -2.32
C GLY A 24 45.58 11.18 -1.17
N ASP A 25 44.76 12.19 -1.47
CA ASP A 25 44.14 13.11 -0.50
C ASP A 25 42.71 13.43 -0.94
N LYS A 26 41.75 13.29 -0.03
CA LYS A 26 40.32 13.59 -0.23
C LYS A 26 39.84 14.70 0.73
N LEU A 27 40.71 15.22 1.56
CA LEU A 27 40.39 16.24 2.55
C LEU A 27 40.67 17.66 2.03
N ASN A 28 41.42 17.78 0.93
CA ASN A 28 41.82 19.05 0.34
C ASN A 28 41.63 19.03 -1.19
N ILE A 29 41.12 20.13 -1.73
CA ILE A 29 41.06 20.37 -3.18
C ILE A 29 42.39 20.90 -3.73
N ILE A 30 42.66 20.67 -5.01
CA ILE A 30 43.84 21.21 -5.70
C ILE A 30 43.66 22.70 -5.99
N THR A 31 44.57 23.52 -5.49
CA THR A 31 44.57 24.98 -5.69
C THR A 31 45.88 25.51 -6.28
N ALA A 32 45.82 26.68 -6.92
CA ALA A 32 47.00 27.40 -7.41
C ALA A 32 47.76 28.11 -6.26
N GLY A 33 48.41 27.31 -5.41
CA GLY A 33 49.11 27.76 -4.19
C GLY A 33 48.18 27.77 -2.96
N PRO A 34 48.72 27.91 -1.73
CA PRO A 34 47.98 27.65 -0.49
C PRO A 34 46.71 28.48 -0.25
N ARG A 35 46.52 29.58 -0.98
CA ARG A 35 45.35 30.46 -0.93
C ARG A 35 44.82 30.82 -2.34
N GLY A 36 45.20 30.03 -3.34
CA GLY A 36 44.79 30.23 -4.72
C GLY A 36 43.42 29.62 -5.05
N PRO A 37 42.90 29.87 -6.26
CA PRO A 37 41.65 29.25 -6.73
C PRO A 37 41.80 27.75 -6.99
N LEU A 38 40.66 27.04 -7.02
CA LEU A 38 40.51 25.64 -7.46
C LEU A 38 40.99 25.45 -8.90
N LEU A 39 41.56 24.28 -9.21
CA LEU A 39 41.92 23.88 -10.56
C LEU A 39 40.98 22.79 -11.10
N VAL A 40 40.57 22.89 -12.37
CA VAL A 40 39.74 21.90 -13.07
C VAL A 40 40.39 20.51 -13.16
N GLN A 41 41.71 20.44 -13.03
CA GLN A 41 42.46 19.17 -13.03
C GLN A 41 42.24 18.31 -11.76
N ASP A 42 41.51 18.81 -10.76
CA ASP A 42 41.08 18.03 -9.60
C ASP A 42 39.95 17.06 -9.98
N THR A 43 40.30 16.04 -10.75
CA THR A 43 39.32 15.06 -11.26
C THR A 43 38.67 14.21 -10.16
N PRO A 44 39.34 13.85 -9.03
CA PRO A 44 38.65 13.19 -7.92
C PRO A 44 37.56 14.05 -7.27
N PHE A 45 37.79 15.36 -7.11
CA PHE A 45 36.75 16.29 -6.63
C PHE A 45 35.55 16.32 -7.60
N ILE A 46 35.81 16.46 -8.90
CA ILE A 46 34.75 16.51 -9.92
C ILE A 46 33.95 15.19 -9.96
N ASP A 47 34.63 14.05 -9.90
CA ASP A 47 34.02 12.70 -9.89
C ASP A 47 33.06 12.53 -8.70
N GLU A 48 33.54 12.83 -7.48
CA GLU A 48 32.72 12.75 -6.27
C GLU A 48 31.54 13.72 -6.30
N MET A 49 31.79 14.99 -6.57
CA MET A 49 30.76 16.02 -6.51
C MET A 49 29.66 15.74 -7.54
N ALA A 50 30.04 15.33 -8.76
CA ALA A 50 29.06 15.01 -9.80
C ALA A 50 28.19 13.79 -9.47
N HIS A 51 28.72 12.80 -8.75
CA HIS A 51 27.93 11.68 -8.26
C HIS A 51 27.01 12.08 -7.10
N PHE A 52 27.52 12.86 -6.14
CA PHE A 52 26.73 13.41 -5.03
C PHE A 52 25.50 14.18 -5.53
N ASP A 53 25.68 15.05 -6.52
CA ASP A 53 24.62 15.85 -7.14
C ASP A 53 23.52 14.99 -7.81
N ARG A 54 23.77 13.69 -8.03
CA ARG A 54 22.88 12.74 -8.71
C ARG A 54 22.37 11.61 -7.81
N GLU A 55 22.57 11.69 -6.50
CA GLU A 55 22.10 10.67 -5.56
C GLU A 55 20.58 10.56 -5.48
N ARG A 56 19.83 11.65 -5.75
CA ARG A 56 18.38 11.68 -5.61
C ARG A 56 17.70 11.22 -6.89
N ILE A 57 16.79 10.25 -6.75
CA ILE A 57 15.81 9.87 -7.77
C ILE A 57 14.42 10.38 -7.35
N PRO A 58 13.43 10.45 -8.26
CA PRO A 58 12.07 10.78 -7.87
C PRO A 58 11.57 9.83 -6.75
N GLU A 59 10.94 10.39 -5.72
CA GLU A 59 10.23 9.56 -4.75
C GLU A 59 8.99 8.90 -5.40
N ARG A 60 8.38 7.93 -4.73
CA ARG A 60 7.11 7.38 -5.20
C ARG A 60 6.02 8.45 -5.11
N VAL A 61 5.21 8.59 -6.17
CA VAL A 61 4.11 9.57 -6.22
C VAL A 61 3.10 9.39 -5.07
N VAL A 62 2.92 8.15 -4.61
CA VAL A 62 2.20 7.78 -3.39
C VAL A 62 3.06 6.79 -2.62
N HIS A 63 2.89 6.71 -1.29
CA HIS A 63 3.66 5.81 -0.44
C HIS A 63 5.18 6.08 -0.42
N ALA A 64 5.58 7.36 -0.46
CA ALA A 64 6.97 7.77 -0.47
C ALA A 64 7.70 7.37 0.82
N LYS A 65 7.17 7.74 1.99
CA LYS A 65 7.75 7.34 3.29
C LYS A 65 7.47 5.88 3.61
N GLY A 66 8.52 5.09 3.87
CA GLY A 66 8.35 3.68 4.20
C GLY A 66 9.60 3.00 4.75
N GLY A 67 9.43 1.75 5.15
CA GLY A 67 10.51 0.86 5.58
C GLY A 67 10.28 -0.53 4.99
N GLY A 68 11.32 -1.34 4.90
CA GLY A 68 11.17 -2.68 4.36
C GLY A 68 12.21 -3.65 4.89
N ALA A 69 11.95 -4.92 4.64
CA ALA A 69 12.79 -6.02 5.06
C ALA A 69 12.54 -7.24 4.17
N PHE A 70 13.35 -8.26 4.38
CA PHE A 70 13.34 -9.51 3.62
C PHE A 70 13.08 -10.70 4.54
N GLY A 71 12.65 -11.79 3.93
CA GLY A 71 12.58 -13.09 4.59
C GLY A 71 11.99 -14.13 3.68
N TYR A 72 11.00 -14.89 4.17
CA TYR A 72 10.39 -15.96 3.39
C TYR A 72 8.88 -16.06 3.63
N PHE A 73 8.20 -16.58 2.62
CA PHE A 73 6.88 -17.16 2.71
C PHE A 73 7.00 -18.68 2.83
N GLU A 74 6.23 -19.30 3.71
CA GLU A 74 6.16 -20.75 3.85
C GLU A 74 4.71 -21.22 3.70
N VAL A 75 4.48 -22.22 2.85
CA VAL A 75 3.18 -22.87 2.71
C VAL A 75 2.93 -23.77 3.93
N THR A 76 1.79 -23.60 4.59
CA THR A 76 1.40 -24.42 5.76
C THR A 76 0.17 -25.27 5.48
N HIS A 77 -0.62 -24.92 4.46
CA HIS A 77 -1.86 -25.61 4.09
C HIS A 77 -1.99 -25.72 2.58
N ASP A 78 -2.56 -26.83 2.12
CA ASP A 78 -2.74 -27.11 0.71
C ASP A 78 -3.99 -26.38 0.14
N ILE A 79 -3.74 -25.54 -0.86
CA ILE A 79 -4.77 -24.84 -1.65
C ILE A 79 -4.67 -25.15 -3.15
N SER A 80 -3.94 -26.19 -3.55
CA SER A 80 -3.73 -26.59 -4.95
C SER A 80 -5.03 -26.81 -5.73
N ARG A 81 -6.09 -27.24 -5.03
CA ARG A 81 -7.46 -27.34 -5.57
C ARG A 81 -8.00 -26.03 -6.17
N TYR A 82 -7.49 -24.88 -5.73
CA TYR A 82 -7.89 -23.54 -6.20
C TYR A 82 -6.85 -22.90 -7.11
N CYS A 83 -5.56 -23.20 -6.92
CA CYS A 83 -4.47 -22.46 -7.54
C CYS A 83 -3.30 -23.37 -7.92
N LYS A 84 -2.87 -23.32 -9.19
CA LYS A 84 -1.70 -24.04 -9.71
C LYS A 84 -0.36 -23.30 -9.50
N ALA A 85 -0.36 -22.13 -8.88
CA ALA A 85 0.84 -21.30 -8.78
C ALA A 85 1.91 -22.01 -7.95
N LYS A 86 3.14 -22.08 -8.49
CA LYS A 86 4.25 -22.80 -7.85
C LYS A 86 4.62 -22.26 -6.46
N VAL A 87 4.26 -21.02 -6.13
CA VAL A 87 4.45 -20.47 -4.77
C VAL A 87 3.65 -21.24 -3.70
N PHE A 88 2.56 -21.93 -4.08
CA PHE A 88 1.68 -22.72 -3.19
C PHE A 88 1.79 -24.24 -3.39
N GLU A 89 2.79 -24.71 -4.14
CA GLU A 89 2.86 -26.07 -4.70
C GLU A 89 2.77 -27.21 -3.68
N HIS A 90 3.44 -27.08 -2.53
CA HIS A 90 3.40 -28.10 -1.47
C HIS A 90 3.62 -27.47 -0.10
N VAL A 91 3.01 -28.05 0.93
CA VAL A 91 3.23 -27.67 2.33
C VAL A 91 4.71 -27.82 2.69
N GLY A 92 5.26 -26.83 3.39
CA GLY A 92 6.68 -26.73 3.72
C GLY A 92 7.53 -26.03 2.64
N LYS A 93 6.99 -25.75 1.44
CA LYS A 93 7.71 -24.96 0.44
C LYS A 93 8.00 -23.57 0.97
N THR A 94 9.25 -23.13 0.89
CA THR A 94 9.67 -21.77 1.21
C THR A 94 9.98 -20.98 -0.06
N THR A 95 9.52 -19.73 -0.10
CA THR A 95 9.75 -18.79 -1.19
C THR A 95 10.36 -17.50 -0.62
N PRO A 96 11.52 -17.02 -1.11
CA PRO A 96 12.06 -15.75 -0.66
C PRO A 96 11.08 -14.60 -0.91
N ILE A 97 11.03 -13.64 0.02
CA ILE A 97 10.17 -12.46 -0.11
C ILE A 97 10.91 -11.16 0.22
N ALA A 98 10.44 -10.07 -0.38
CA ALA A 98 10.74 -8.70 0.04
C ALA A 98 9.42 -8.00 0.40
N ILE A 99 9.39 -7.28 1.52
CA ILE A 99 8.22 -6.54 1.97
C ILE A 99 8.59 -5.07 2.16
N ARG A 100 7.73 -4.18 1.66
CA ARG A 100 7.80 -2.75 1.96
C ARG A 100 6.49 -2.28 2.60
N PHE A 101 6.65 -1.61 3.72
CA PHE A 101 5.60 -0.88 4.43
C PHE A 101 5.75 0.61 4.21
N SER A 102 4.66 1.36 4.31
CA SER A 102 4.69 2.80 4.06
C SER A 102 3.45 3.51 4.58
N THR A 103 3.51 4.81 4.80
CA THR A 103 2.32 5.69 4.78
C THR A 103 1.85 5.88 3.32
N VAL A 104 0.92 6.78 3.02
CA VAL A 104 0.39 7.04 1.67
C VAL A 104 0.68 8.45 1.20
N ALA A 105 0.22 9.46 1.95
CA ALA A 105 0.14 10.83 1.47
C ALA A 105 1.46 11.60 1.61
N GLY A 106 2.16 11.37 2.72
CA GLY A 106 3.40 12.07 3.07
C GLY A 106 4.56 11.79 2.12
N GLU A 107 5.40 12.79 1.92
CA GLU A 107 6.64 12.72 1.14
C GLU A 107 7.74 11.98 1.94
N SER A 108 8.91 11.77 1.33
CA SER A 108 9.99 10.94 1.89
C SER A 108 10.47 11.34 3.29
N GLY A 109 10.36 12.62 3.67
CA GLY A 109 10.74 13.14 4.99
C GLY A 109 9.60 13.27 5.99
N SER A 110 8.39 12.78 5.67
CA SER A 110 7.22 12.85 6.56
C SER A 110 7.34 11.88 7.74
N ALA A 111 6.54 12.09 8.80
CA ALA A 111 6.53 11.23 9.98
C ALA A 111 5.79 9.89 9.73
N ASP A 112 6.27 8.82 10.37
CA ASP A 112 5.66 7.48 10.29
C ASP A 112 4.35 7.36 11.08
N THR A 113 4.22 8.08 12.20
CA THR A 113 3.09 7.97 13.15
C THR A 113 1.98 8.97 12.85
N VAL A 114 1.51 8.99 11.60
CA VAL A 114 0.40 9.85 11.14
C VAL A 114 -0.84 9.03 10.77
N ARG A 115 -2.03 9.62 10.89
CA ARG A 115 -3.28 8.96 10.50
C ARG A 115 -3.34 8.85 8.99
N ASP A 116 -3.19 7.62 8.49
CA ASP A 116 -3.11 7.32 7.05
C ASP A 116 -3.34 5.81 6.88
N PRO A 117 -3.79 5.28 5.74
CA PRO A 117 -3.60 3.88 5.45
C PRO A 117 -2.10 3.53 5.49
N ARG A 118 -1.80 2.24 5.60
CA ARG A 118 -0.42 1.75 5.45
C ARG A 118 -0.32 0.85 4.25
N GLY A 119 0.66 1.13 3.39
CA GLY A 119 1.09 0.20 2.35
C GLY A 119 1.68 -1.06 2.98
N PHE A 120 1.37 -2.20 2.39
CA PHE A 120 1.92 -3.49 2.80
C PHE A 120 2.11 -4.35 1.54
N ALA A 121 3.15 -4.02 0.77
CA ALA A 121 3.47 -4.67 -0.49
C ALA A 121 4.44 -5.84 -0.27
N VAL A 122 4.14 -6.99 -0.87
CA VAL A 122 4.93 -8.22 -0.76
C VAL A 122 5.34 -8.68 -2.16
N LYS A 123 6.65 -8.85 -2.39
CA LYS A 123 7.22 -9.48 -3.58
C LYS A 123 7.63 -10.89 -3.21
N PHE A 124 7.15 -11.88 -3.95
CA PHE A 124 7.56 -13.28 -3.83
C PHE A 124 8.44 -13.62 -5.03
N TYR A 125 9.65 -14.08 -4.78
CA TYR A 125 10.57 -14.53 -5.84
C TYR A 125 10.27 -16.00 -6.13
N THR A 126 9.30 -16.25 -7.02
CA THR A 126 8.83 -17.62 -7.31
C THR A 126 9.65 -18.27 -8.43
N ASP A 127 9.50 -19.58 -8.59
CA ASP A 127 10.17 -20.34 -9.66
C ASP A 127 9.58 -20.00 -11.06
N GLU A 128 8.44 -19.31 -11.13
CA GLU A 128 7.77 -18.87 -12.37
C GLU A 128 7.68 -17.34 -12.47
N GLY A 129 8.70 -16.66 -11.96
CA GLY A 129 8.80 -15.20 -11.96
C GLY A 129 8.34 -14.57 -10.65
N ASN A 130 8.48 -13.24 -10.55
CA ASN A 130 8.04 -12.52 -9.37
C ASN A 130 6.51 -12.47 -9.29
N TRP A 131 5.96 -12.65 -8.10
CA TRP A 131 4.58 -12.28 -7.78
C TRP A 131 4.61 -11.06 -6.87
N ASP A 132 3.90 -10.00 -7.24
CA ASP A 132 3.76 -8.81 -6.39
C ASP A 132 2.33 -8.67 -5.88
N LEU A 133 2.15 -8.89 -4.58
CA LEU A 133 0.90 -8.59 -3.87
C LEU A 133 1.01 -7.21 -3.23
N THR A 134 0.61 -6.19 -3.98
CA THR A 134 0.66 -4.77 -3.59
C THR A 134 -0.52 -4.37 -2.71
N GLY A 135 -0.53 -4.87 -1.47
CA GLY A 135 -1.63 -4.66 -0.53
C GLY A 135 -1.52 -3.42 0.36
N ASN A 136 -2.51 -3.28 1.25
CA ASN A 136 -2.61 -2.25 2.28
C ASN A 136 -2.98 -2.89 3.64
N ASN A 137 -2.93 -2.11 4.72
CA ASN A 137 -3.41 -2.52 6.05
C ASN A 137 -4.94 -2.51 6.21
N THR A 138 -5.68 -2.29 5.11
CA THR A 138 -7.14 -2.27 5.05
C THR A 138 -7.65 -3.20 3.95
N PRO A 139 -8.78 -3.92 4.16
CA PRO A 139 -9.37 -4.79 3.14
C PRO A 139 -10.10 -4.02 2.03
N ILE A 140 -10.26 -2.70 2.15
CA ILE A 140 -11.04 -1.85 1.25
C ILE A 140 -10.24 -0.59 0.87
N PHE A 141 -10.80 0.23 -0.03
CA PHE A 141 -10.25 1.52 -0.38
C PHE A 141 -11.33 2.60 -0.46
N PHE A 142 -10.92 3.86 -0.63
CA PHE A 142 -11.82 5.01 -0.68
C PHE A 142 -12.70 5.05 -1.93
N ILE A 143 -12.19 4.56 -3.06
CA ILE A 143 -12.84 4.66 -4.36
C ILE A 143 -12.85 3.30 -5.05
N ARG A 144 -13.78 3.16 -6.00
CA ARG A 144 -14.03 1.93 -6.75
C ARG A 144 -13.80 2.07 -8.27
N ASP A 145 -13.29 3.22 -8.72
CA ASP A 145 -12.97 3.47 -10.12
C ASP A 145 -11.64 4.22 -10.22
N ALA A 146 -10.68 3.65 -10.97
CA ALA A 146 -9.32 4.16 -11.05
C ALA A 146 -9.23 5.58 -11.65
N MET A 147 -10.25 6.01 -12.41
CA MET A 147 -10.32 7.36 -12.96
C MET A 147 -10.26 8.44 -11.87
N LEU A 148 -10.78 8.15 -10.68
CA LEU A 148 -10.80 9.09 -9.56
C LEU A 148 -9.49 9.10 -8.76
N PHE A 149 -8.57 8.16 -9.01
CA PHE A 149 -7.37 7.99 -8.18
C PHE A 149 -6.45 9.22 -8.20
N PRO A 150 -6.11 9.85 -9.33
CA PRO A 150 -5.30 11.07 -9.32
C PRO A 150 -5.96 12.21 -8.53
N SER A 151 -7.27 12.43 -8.72
CA SER A 151 -8.01 13.47 -7.98
C SER A 151 -8.06 13.19 -6.48
N PHE A 152 -8.28 11.92 -6.09
CA PHE A 152 -8.20 11.50 -4.69
C PHE A 152 -6.80 11.77 -4.12
N VAL A 153 -5.73 11.38 -4.81
CA VAL A 153 -4.36 11.61 -4.33
C VAL A 153 -4.04 13.10 -4.22
N HIS A 154 -4.48 13.93 -5.17
CA HIS A 154 -4.34 15.38 -5.08
C HIS A 154 -5.05 15.93 -3.84
N SER A 155 -6.27 15.48 -3.55
CA SER A 155 -7.03 15.97 -2.39
C SER A 155 -6.38 15.64 -1.05
N GLN A 156 -5.64 14.52 -0.97
CA GLN A 156 -4.92 14.10 0.24
C GLN A 156 -3.53 14.72 0.40
N LYS A 157 -3.01 15.38 -0.64
CA LYS A 157 -1.67 15.96 -0.67
C LYS A 157 -1.74 17.48 -0.46
N ARG A 158 -0.85 18.21 -1.13
CA ARG A 158 -0.60 19.63 -0.89
C ARG A 158 -1.45 20.45 -1.84
N ASN A 159 -2.03 21.54 -1.34
CA ASN A 159 -2.68 22.53 -2.17
C ASN A 159 -1.69 23.11 -3.20
N PRO A 160 -2.09 23.26 -4.47
CA PRO A 160 -1.17 23.63 -5.55
C PRO A 160 -0.61 25.05 -5.43
N GLN A 161 -1.26 25.95 -4.69
CA GLN A 161 -0.80 27.32 -4.47
C GLN A 161 -0.01 27.45 -3.17
N THR A 162 -0.54 26.93 -2.06
CA THR A 162 0.05 27.15 -0.73
C THR A 162 1.10 26.11 -0.34
N HIS A 163 1.11 24.96 -1.03
CA HIS A 163 1.94 23.80 -0.69
C HIS A 163 1.68 23.21 0.72
N LEU A 164 0.57 23.60 1.36
CA LEU A 164 0.12 23.10 2.66
C LEU A 164 -0.90 21.97 2.51
N LYS A 165 -1.11 21.19 3.58
CA LYS A 165 -2.27 20.29 3.66
C LYS A 165 -3.54 21.14 3.80
N ASP A 166 -4.61 20.70 3.15
CA ASP A 166 -5.82 21.49 2.96
C ASP A 166 -7.07 20.69 3.33
N PRO A 167 -7.70 20.97 4.49
CA PRO A 167 -8.92 20.29 4.91
C PRO A 167 -10.09 20.46 3.93
N ASP A 168 -10.20 21.59 3.22
CA ASP A 168 -11.25 21.77 2.23
C ASP A 168 -11.10 20.78 1.09
N MET A 169 -9.89 20.65 0.54
CA MET A 169 -9.61 19.68 -0.53
C MET A 169 -9.98 18.26 -0.11
N VAL A 170 -9.54 17.85 1.08
CA VAL A 170 -9.79 16.51 1.63
C VAL A 170 -11.29 16.24 1.75
N TRP A 171 -12.01 17.12 2.45
CA TRP A 171 -13.40 16.88 2.82
C TRP A 171 -14.40 17.23 1.72
N ASP A 172 -14.08 18.14 0.79
CA ASP A 172 -14.88 18.36 -0.42
C ASP A 172 -14.90 17.09 -1.27
N PHE A 173 -13.74 16.49 -1.54
CA PHE A 173 -13.67 15.24 -2.29
C PHE A 173 -14.45 14.11 -1.60
N TRP A 174 -14.19 13.86 -0.30
CA TRP A 174 -14.88 12.78 0.42
C TRP A 174 -16.38 13.01 0.55
N SER A 175 -16.84 14.23 0.78
CA SER A 175 -18.28 14.54 0.91
C SER A 175 -19.03 14.42 -0.41
N LEU A 176 -18.37 14.69 -1.54
CA LEU A 176 -18.95 14.53 -2.88
C LEU A 176 -18.93 13.08 -3.38
N ARG A 177 -18.07 12.22 -2.80
CA ARG A 177 -17.86 10.81 -3.17
C ARG A 177 -18.22 9.87 -2.00
N PRO A 178 -19.54 9.61 -1.76
CA PRO A 178 -20.00 8.82 -0.62
C PRO A 178 -19.46 7.39 -0.57
N GLU A 179 -18.96 6.84 -1.68
CA GLU A 179 -18.26 5.56 -1.70
C GLU A 179 -16.99 5.52 -0.82
N CYS A 180 -16.43 6.68 -0.45
CA CYS A 180 -15.29 6.82 0.45
C CYS A 180 -15.61 6.41 1.89
N MET A 181 -16.88 6.42 2.28
CA MET A 181 -17.32 6.40 3.66
C MET A 181 -16.80 5.19 4.44
N HIS A 182 -16.79 4.00 3.83
CA HIS A 182 -16.32 2.79 4.50
C HIS A 182 -14.84 2.88 4.89
N GLN A 183 -13.99 3.32 3.97
CA GLN A 183 -12.56 3.47 4.23
C GLN A 183 -12.27 4.71 5.10
N VAL A 184 -13.06 5.78 5.00
CA VAL A 184 -12.97 6.92 5.93
C VAL A 184 -13.27 6.47 7.36
N SER A 185 -14.34 5.69 7.58
CA SER A 185 -14.64 5.13 8.90
C SER A 185 -13.52 4.24 9.43
N PHE A 186 -12.94 3.39 8.58
CA PHE A 186 -11.78 2.59 8.96
C PHE A 186 -10.56 3.46 9.33
N LEU A 187 -10.25 4.47 8.51
CA LEU A 187 -9.13 5.39 8.71
C LEU A 187 -9.25 6.19 10.01
N PHE A 188 -10.44 6.63 10.38
CA PHE A 188 -10.66 7.42 11.59
C PHE A 188 -10.93 6.57 12.85
N SER A 189 -11.07 5.25 12.71
CA SER A 189 -10.98 4.32 13.83
C SER A 189 -9.57 4.29 14.45
N ASP A 190 -9.40 3.56 15.54
CA ASP A 190 -8.09 3.37 16.18
C ASP A 190 -7.05 2.77 15.21
N ARG A 191 -7.49 1.96 14.24
CA ARG A 191 -6.61 1.30 13.25
C ARG A 191 -5.99 2.26 12.23
N GLY A 192 -6.36 3.54 12.24
CA GLY A 192 -5.70 4.58 11.44
C GLY A 192 -4.30 4.94 11.92
N LEU A 193 -3.91 4.53 13.14
CA LEU A 193 -2.63 4.81 13.77
C LEU A 193 -2.01 3.51 14.31
N PRO A 194 -1.57 2.57 13.44
CA PRO A 194 -0.93 1.34 13.92
C PRO A 194 0.37 1.64 14.68
N ASP A 195 0.63 0.86 15.73
CA ASP A 195 1.86 0.93 16.52
C ASP A 195 3.01 0.21 15.79
N GLY A 196 3.64 0.94 14.87
CA GLY A 196 4.66 0.39 13.97
C GLY A 196 4.09 -0.57 12.92
N PHE A 197 4.95 -1.08 12.04
CA PHE A 197 4.52 -1.94 10.93
C PHE A 197 4.14 -3.36 11.36
N ARG A 198 4.65 -3.84 12.49
CA ARG A 198 4.49 -5.23 12.93
C ARG A 198 3.10 -5.52 13.52
N HIS A 199 2.41 -4.49 14.00
CA HIS A 199 1.14 -4.60 14.72
C HIS A 199 -0.09 -4.29 13.86
N MET A 200 0.04 -4.41 12.54
CA MET A 200 -1.08 -4.28 11.60
C MET A 200 -1.23 -5.54 10.75
N ASN A 201 -2.46 -5.82 10.34
CA ASN A 201 -2.72 -6.79 9.28
C ASN A 201 -2.34 -6.19 7.92
N GLY A 202 -2.28 -7.02 6.89
CA GLY A 202 -2.42 -6.55 5.53
C GLY A 202 -3.35 -7.41 4.69
N TYR A 203 -3.70 -6.88 3.53
CA TYR A 203 -4.73 -7.39 2.66
C TYR A 203 -4.36 -7.08 1.22
N GLY A 204 -4.67 -8.00 0.30
CA GLY A 204 -4.64 -7.69 -1.13
C GLY A 204 -5.69 -6.64 -1.53
N SER A 205 -6.70 -6.43 -0.66
CA SER A 205 -7.88 -5.57 -0.79
C SER A 205 -8.78 -5.96 -1.97
N HIS A 206 -8.25 -5.96 -3.19
CA HIS A 206 -8.95 -6.38 -4.40
C HIS A 206 -9.41 -7.82 -4.35
N THR A 207 -10.44 -8.09 -5.12
CA THR A 207 -10.72 -9.46 -5.57
C THR A 207 -9.70 -9.84 -6.64
N PHE A 208 -9.14 -11.04 -6.53
CA PHE A 208 -8.27 -11.65 -7.55
C PHE A 208 -8.93 -12.93 -8.04
N LYS A 209 -8.32 -13.59 -9.02
CA LYS A 209 -8.76 -14.88 -9.55
C LYS A 209 -7.66 -15.91 -9.35
N LEU A 210 -8.01 -17.07 -8.81
CA LEU A 210 -7.13 -18.24 -8.71
C LEU A 210 -7.56 -19.28 -9.74
N VAL A 211 -6.60 -19.98 -10.32
CA VAL A 211 -6.84 -20.98 -11.36
C VAL A 211 -6.08 -22.24 -11.02
N ASN A 212 -6.77 -23.37 -10.91
CA ASN A 212 -6.16 -24.68 -10.60
C ASN A 212 -5.57 -25.36 -11.86
N ALA A 213 -5.03 -26.58 -11.68
CA ALA A 213 -4.41 -27.35 -12.75
C ALA A 213 -5.42 -27.74 -13.86
N GLU A 214 -6.68 -27.94 -13.49
CA GLU A 214 -7.82 -28.24 -14.37
C GLU A 214 -8.37 -26.99 -15.09
N ARG A 215 -7.71 -25.84 -14.94
CA ARG A 215 -8.11 -24.54 -15.50
C ARG A 215 -9.47 -24.04 -15.01
N GLN A 216 -9.89 -24.44 -13.81
CA GLN A 216 -11.12 -23.97 -13.18
C GLN A 216 -10.82 -22.71 -12.35
N PRO A 217 -11.45 -21.57 -12.67
CA PRO A 217 -11.22 -20.34 -11.94
C PRO A 217 -12.16 -20.20 -10.72
N VAL A 218 -11.63 -19.62 -9.65
CA VAL A 218 -12.40 -19.06 -8.53
C VAL A 218 -11.93 -17.64 -8.24
N TYR A 219 -12.78 -16.81 -7.66
CA TYR A 219 -12.35 -15.53 -7.12
C TYR A 219 -11.80 -15.68 -5.70
N CYS A 220 -10.87 -14.81 -5.31
CA CYS A 220 -10.32 -14.80 -3.96
C CYS A 220 -10.05 -13.40 -3.40
N LYS A 221 -9.94 -13.31 -2.08
CA LYS A 221 -9.35 -12.18 -1.34
C LYS A 221 -8.16 -12.67 -0.55
N PHE A 222 -7.03 -11.95 -0.58
CA PHE A 222 -5.85 -12.28 0.23
C PHE A 222 -5.85 -11.51 1.56
N HIS A 223 -5.57 -12.22 2.65
CA HIS A 223 -5.47 -11.66 4.01
C HIS A 223 -4.19 -12.14 4.67
N TYR A 224 -3.46 -11.26 5.34
CA TYR A 224 -2.29 -11.65 6.13
C TYR A 224 -2.34 -10.98 7.50
N LYS A 225 -2.64 -11.78 8.52
CA LYS A 225 -2.96 -11.34 9.88
C LYS A 225 -1.71 -11.35 10.75
N THR A 226 -1.45 -10.26 11.47
CA THR A 226 -0.26 -10.15 12.32
C THR A 226 -0.28 -11.20 13.43
N ASN A 227 0.84 -11.90 13.62
CA ASN A 227 1.02 -12.82 14.74
C ASN A 227 1.53 -12.10 16.01
N GLN A 228 1.74 -10.79 15.96
CA GLN A 228 2.16 -9.96 17.09
C GLN A 228 0.97 -9.30 17.81
N GLY A 229 -0.25 -9.48 17.27
CA GLY A 229 -1.47 -8.82 17.74
C GLY A 229 -1.61 -7.41 17.19
N ILE A 230 -2.86 -7.00 16.95
CA ILE A 230 -3.19 -5.62 16.56
C ILE A 230 -2.90 -4.69 17.73
N LYS A 231 -2.17 -3.61 17.46
CA LYS A 231 -1.87 -2.55 18.44
C LYS A 231 -1.85 -1.21 17.70
N ASN A 232 -2.45 -0.21 18.33
CA ASN A 232 -2.57 1.13 17.77
C ASN A 232 -2.04 2.16 18.78
N LEU A 233 -1.56 3.30 18.26
CA LEU A 233 -1.19 4.47 19.03
C LEU A 233 -2.43 5.32 19.32
N LYS A 234 -2.44 5.93 20.49
CA LYS A 234 -3.36 7.03 20.76
C LYS A 234 -2.94 8.27 19.96
N PRO A 235 -3.87 9.16 19.57
CA PRO A 235 -3.54 10.37 18.83
C PRO A 235 -2.41 11.21 19.45
N GLU A 236 -2.41 11.39 20.77
CA GLU A 236 -1.41 12.16 21.51
C GLU A 236 -0.01 11.51 21.47
N ASP A 237 0.06 10.18 21.53
CA ASP A 237 1.32 9.44 21.42
C ASP A 237 1.86 9.50 19.98
N ALA A 238 0.97 9.40 19.00
CA ALA A 238 1.31 9.50 17.60
C ALA A 238 1.86 10.89 17.23
N GLU A 239 1.24 11.96 17.74
CA GLU A 239 1.71 13.34 17.59
C GLU A 239 3.07 13.56 18.25
N ARG A 240 3.24 13.09 19.49
CA ARG A 240 4.54 13.14 20.19
C ARG A 240 5.62 12.44 19.37
N LEU A 241 5.38 11.19 18.97
CA LEU A 241 6.33 10.39 18.18
C LEU A 241 6.63 11.03 16.82
N ALA A 242 5.66 11.66 16.17
CA ALA A 242 5.88 12.32 14.89
C ALA A 242 6.93 13.44 14.99
N SER A 243 7.07 14.07 16.16
CA SER A 243 8.10 15.08 16.43
C SER A 243 9.41 14.51 16.98
N THR A 244 9.35 13.50 17.85
CA THR A 244 10.53 12.97 18.56
C THR A 244 11.26 11.87 17.80
N ASP A 245 10.55 11.11 16.96
CA ASP A 245 11.09 10.03 16.14
C ASP A 245 10.23 9.88 14.86
N PRO A 246 10.38 10.78 13.86
CA PRO A 246 9.60 10.69 12.63
C PRO A 246 9.82 9.38 11.85
N ASP A 247 10.84 8.59 12.20
CA ASP A 247 11.19 7.30 11.61
C ASP A 247 10.84 6.11 12.53
N TYR A 248 9.89 6.30 13.46
CA TYR A 248 9.50 5.34 14.48
C TYR A 248 9.25 3.92 13.94
N ALA A 249 8.46 3.77 12.88
CA ALA A 249 8.07 2.47 12.37
C ALA A 249 9.23 1.78 11.62
N ILE A 250 10.09 2.56 10.96
CA ILE A 250 11.36 2.07 10.38
C ILE A 250 12.28 1.56 11.50
N ARG A 251 12.47 2.34 12.56
CA ARG A 251 13.31 1.99 13.71
C ARG A 251 12.81 0.73 14.42
N ASP A 252 11.50 0.65 14.67
CA ASP A 252 10.86 -0.50 15.31
C ASP A 252 11.09 -1.79 14.51
N LEU A 253 10.85 -1.76 13.20
CA LEU A 253 11.04 -2.93 12.33
C LEU A 253 12.51 -3.35 12.31
N TYR A 254 13.42 -2.41 12.05
CA TYR A 254 14.85 -2.68 11.97
C TYR A 254 15.37 -3.29 13.28
N THR A 255 15.05 -2.66 14.41
CA THR A 255 15.49 -3.08 15.75
C THR A 255 14.92 -4.44 16.13
N SER A 256 13.68 -4.73 15.76
CA SER A 256 13.06 -6.03 16.03
C SER A 256 13.79 -7.16 15.30
N ILE A 257 14.08 -6.97 14.01
CA ILE A 257 14.80 -7.97 13.20
C ILE A 257 16.25 -8.12 13.68
N ALA A 258 16.94 -7.01 13.95
CA ALA A 258 18.32 -7.03 14.45
C ALA A 258 18.46 -7.79 15.79
N ASN A 259 17.42 -7.76 16.62
CA ASN A 259 17.36 -8.46 17.90
C ASN A 259 16.78 -9.89 17.81
N GLY A 260 16.62 -10.45 16.61
CA GLY A 260 16.06 -11.80 16.40
C GLY A 260 14.56 -11.93 16.68
N LYS A 261 13.84 -10.81 16.89
CA LYS A 261 12.38 -10.77 17.10
C LYS A 261 11.67 -10.63 15.75
N PHE A 262 11.75 -11.68 14.94
CA PHE A 262 11.24 -11.68 13.57
C PHE A 262 9.71 -11.56 13.52
N PRO A 263 9.15 -10.46 12.98
CA PRO A 263 7.72 -10.36 12.80
C PRO A 263 7.24 -11.34 11.72
N SER A 264 6.02 -11.82 11.90
CA SER A 264 5.37 -12.77 11.02
C SER A 264 3.87 -12.54 10.93
N TRP A 265 3.30 -12.95 9.79
CA TRP A 265 1.88 -12.87 9.49
C TRP A 265 1.36 -14.21 8.98
N SER A 266 0.22 -14.64 9.49
CA SER A 266 -0.49 -15.82 8.97
C SER A 266 -1.27 -15.43 7.71
N PHE A 267 -1.03 -16.13 6.60
CA PHE A 267 -1.59 -15.84 5.28
C PHE A 267 -2.82 -16.71 5.00
N TYR A 268 -3.90 -16.08 4.55
CA TYR A 268 -5.20 -16.68 4.30
C TYR A 268 -5.77 -16.20 2.96
N ILE A 269 -6.73 -16.99 2.45
CA ILE A 269 -7.61 -16.59 1.36
C ILE A 269 -9.08 -16.71 1.79
N GLN A 270 -9.94 -15.85 1.25
CA GLN A 270 -11.35 -16.19 1.05
C GLN A 270 -11.53 -16.68 -0.39
N VAL A 271 -12.47 -17.57 -0.63
CA VAL A 271 -12.75 -18.12 -1.98
C VAL A 271 -14.24 -17.95 -2.29
N MET A 272 -14.53 -17.44 -3.49
CA MET A 272 -15.88 -17.25 -4.03
C MET A 272 -15.94 -17.86 -5.44
N THR A 273 -16.89 -18.75 -5.70
CA THR A 273 -17.09 -19.30 -7.05
C THR A 273 -17.69 -18.25 -7.99
N PHE A 274 -17.61 -18.49 -9.30
CA PHE A 274 -18.25 -17.61 -10.29
C PHE A 274 -19.78 -17.55 -10.08
N ASP A 275 -20.42 -18.68 -9.77
CA ASP A 275 -21.86 -18.73 -9.50
C ASP A 275 -22.25 -17.96 -8.22
N GLN A 276 -21.38 -17.96 -7.20
CA GLN A 276 -21.57 -17.14 -6.00
C GLN A 276 -21.42 -15.65 -6.32
N ALA A 277 -20.45 -15.28 -7.16
CA ALA A 277 -20.22 -13.91 -7.58
C ALA A 277 -21.43 -13.31 -8.31
N GLU A 278 -22.09 -14.07 -9.20
CA GLU A 278 -23.31 -13.64 -9.91
C GLU A 278 -24.51 -13.42 -8.98
N LYS A 279 -24.53 -14.08 -7.82
CA LYS A 279 -25.62 -14.01 -6.83
C LYS A 279 -25.27 -13.13 -5.64
N PHE A 280 -24.08 -12.55 -5.62
CA PHE A 280 -23.62 -11.78 -4.48
C PHE A 280 -24.43 -10.49 -4.36
N GLN A 281 -24.83 -10.15 -3.14
CA GLN A 281 -25.73 -9.03 -2.88
C GLN A 281 -25.14 -7.66 -3.26
N TRP A 282 -23.82 -7.57 -3.38
CA TRP A 282 -23.10 -6.41 -3.88
C TRP A 282 -22.24 -6.80 -5.07
N ASN A 283 -21.67 -5.83 -5.78
CA ASN A 283 -20.61 -6.11 -6.75
C ASN A 283 -19.40 -6.76 -6.02
N PRO A 284 -19.04 -8.02 -6.29
CA PRO A 284 -17.93 -8.71 -5.61
C PRO A 284 -16.55 -8.15 -5.97
N PHE A 285 -16.49 -7.26 -6.97
CA PHE A 285 -15.29 -6.59 -7.45
C PHE A 285 -15.23 -5.10 -7.03
N ASP A 286 -16.18 -4.63 -6.22
CA ASP A 286 -16.15 -3.29 -5.64
C ASP A 286 -15.14 -3.21 -4.49
N LEU A 287 -14.10 -2.40 -4.69
CA LEU A 287 -13.01 -2.23 -3.71
C LEU A 287 -13.46 -1.53 -2.41
N THR A 288 -14.67 -0.97 -2.36
CA THR A 288 -15.24 -0.39 -1.13
C THR A 288 -16.01 -1.43 -0.30
N LYS A 289 -16.03 -2.70 -0.72
CA LYS A 289 -16.76 -3.80 -0.06
C LYS A 289 -15.83 -4.91 0.41
N VAL A 290 -16.21 -5.50 1.54
CA VAL A 290 -15.65 -6.76 2.05
C VAL A 290 -16.56 -7.94 1.73
N TRP A 291 -16.00 -9.14 1.72
CA TRP A 291 -16.78 -10.37 1.77
C TRP A 291 -16.92 -10.80 3.23
N SER A 292 -18.15 -10.97 3.71
CA SER A 292 -18.42 -11.38 5.10
C SER A 292 -17.67 -12.66 5.43
N HIS A 293 -16.95 -12.70 6.56
CA HIS A 293 -16.26 -13.91 7.01
C HIS A 293 -17.23 -15.03 7.38
N ASN A 294 -18.49 -14.72 7.68
CA ASN A 294 -19.52 -15.73 7.97
C ASN A 294 -19.92 -16.49 6.70
N GLU A 295 -19.99 -15.81 5.56
CA GLU A 295 -20.34 -16.41 4.27
C GLU A 295 -19.11 -17.00 3.58
N TYR A 296 -17.97 -16.32 3.69
CA TYR A 296 -16.71 -16.69 3.04
C TYR A 296 -15.61 -16.78 4.10
N PRO A 297 -15.48 -17.91 4.81
CA PRO A 297 -14.50 -18.06 5.88
C PRO A 297 -13.06 -17.97 5.39
N LEU A 298 -12.15 -17.57 6.27
CA LEU A 298 -10.72 -17.54 5.99
C LEU A 298 -10.17 -18.97 5.90
N ILE A 299 -9.55 -19.29 4.78
CA ILE A 299 -8.85 -20.54 4.53
C ILE A 299 -7.35 -20.28 4.75
N PRO A 300 -6.69 -20.98 5.69
CA PRO A 300 -5.25 -20.82 5.91
C PRO A 300 -4.46 -21.32 4.70
N VAL A 301 -3.31 -20.67 4.43
CA VAL A 301 -2.43 -21.00 3.31
C VAL A 301 -0.97 -21.14 3.76
N GLY A 302 -0.46 -20.16 4.52
CA GLY A 302 0.96 -20.09 4.82
C GLY A 302 1.31 -19.04 5.87
N ARG A 303 2.59 -18.72 5.97
CA ARG A 303 3.08 -17.63 6.83
C ARG A 303 4.15 -16.80 6.13
N LEU A 304 4.09 -15.48 6.33
CA LEU A 304 5.14 -14.53 5.96
C LEU A 304 6.03 -14.30 7.18
N VAL A 305 7.34 -14.32 7.01
CA VAL A 305 8.32 -14.06 8.08
C VAL A 305 9.38 -13.09 7.56
N LEU A 306 9.67 -12.02 8.33
CA LEU A 306 10.74 -11.08 8.04
C LEU A 306 11.90 -11.32 9.00
N ASN A 307 13.05 -11.72 8.46
CA ASN A 307 14.22 -12.12 9.25
C ASN A 307 15.54 -11.48 8.79
N ARG A 308 15.50 -10.56 7.82
CA ARG A 308 16.68 -9.87 7.32
C ARG A 308 16.40 -8.40 7.03
N ASN A 309 17.17 -7.51 7.66
CA ASN A 309 17.18 -6.09 7.33
C ASN A 309 17.86 -5.84 5.97
N PRO A 310 17.54 -4.73 5.27
CA PRO A 310 18.30 -4.31 4.09
C PRO A 310 19.75 -4.00 4.50
N ALA A 311 20.73 -4.36 3.65
CA ALA A 311 22.11 -3.95 3.85
C ALA A 311 22.31 -2.49 3.41
N ASN A 312 21.61 -2.06 2.36
CA ASN A 312 21.55 -0.66 1.93
C ASN A 312 20.10 -0.25 1.63
N TYR A 313 19.58 0.71 2.39
CA TYR A 313 18.18 1.16 2.25
C TYR A 313 17.86 1.66 0.82
N PHE A 314 18.76 2.44 0.21
CA PHE A 314 18.51 3.01 -1.11
C PHE A 314 18.41 1.92 -2.18
N ALA A 315 19.39 1.01 -2.23
CA ALA A 315 19.45 -0.08 -3.21
C ALA A 315 18.31 -1.11 -3.04
N GLU A 316 17.94 -1.41 -1.79
CA GLU A 316 17.04 -2.52 -1.47
C GLU A 316 15.59 -2.10 -1.16
N ILE A 317 15.37 -0.88 -0.67
CA ILE A 317 14.04 -0.40 -0.28
C ILE A 317 13.56 0.75 -1.17
N GLU A 318 14.38 1.78 -1.37
CA GLU A 318 13.96 2.94 -2.18
C GLU A 318 13.75 2.53 -3.65
N GLN A 319 14.68 1.73 -4.19
CA GLN A 319 14.60 1.21 -5.55
C GLN A 319 13.68 -0.01 -5.74
N LEU A 320 13.04 -0.50 -4.67
CA LEU A 320 12.11 -1.61 -4.75
C LEU A 320 10.86 -1.24 -5.58
N ALA A 321 10.45 -2.10 -6.50
CA ALA A 321 9.31 -1.90 -7.38
C ALA A 321 8.37 -3.10 -7.27
N PHE A 322 7.09 -2.84 -7.03
CA PHE A 322 6.06 -3.88 -6.94
C PHE A 322 4.97 -3.60 -7.97
N ASP A 323 4.76 -4.50 -8.92
CA ASP A 323 3.78 -4.31 -9.97
C ASP A 323 2.62 -5.29 -9.79
N PRO A 324 1.37 -4.84 -9.53
CA PRO A 324 0.24 -5.75 -9.43
C PRO A 324 0.03 -6.61 -10.69
N SER A 325 0.59 -6.23 -11.84
CA SER A 325 0.59 -7.04 -13.06
C SER A 325 1.61 -8.20 -13.07
N ASN A 326 2.56 -8.24 -12.12
CA ASN A 326 3.42 -9.39 -11.89
C ASN A 326 2.63 -10.49 -11.16
N MET A 327 1.92 -11.31 -11.92
CA MET A 327 1.18 -12.47 -11.44
C MET A 327 1.65 -13.74 -12.16
N PRO A 328 2.17 -14.75 -11.45
CA PRO A 328 2.58 -16.02 -12.06
C PRO A 328 1.37 -16.86 -12.45
N PRO A 329 1.56 -17.90 -13.29
CA PRO A 329 0.48 -18.81 -13.68
C PRO A 329 -0.32 -19.35 -12.48
N GLY A 330 -1.64 -19.25 -12.52
CA GLY A 330 -2.52 -19.64 -11.43
C GLY A 330 -3.06 -18.49 -10.59
N ILE A 331 -2.49 -17.29 -10.72
CA ILE A 331 -3.01 -16.05 -10.13
C ILE A 331 -3.28 -15.08 -11.27
N GLU A 332 -4.50 -14.53 -11.33
CA GLU A 332 -4.95 -13.62 -12.39
C GLU A 332 -5.73 -12.44 -11.77
N PRO A 333 -5.83 -11.30 -12.46
CA PRO A 333 -6.67 -10.20 -11.99
C PRO A 333 -8.17 -10.53 -12.13
N SER A 334 -8.99 -9.88 -11.29
CA SER A 334 -10.44 -9.83 -11.44
C SER A 334 -10.86 -8.58 -12.24
N PRO A 335 -12.15 -8.42 -12.61
CA PRO A 335 -12.64 -7.21 -13.29
C PRO A 335 -12.83 -6.00 -12.35
N ASP A 336 -12.27 -6.00 -11.13
CA ASP A 336 -12.22 -4.83 -10.25
C ASP A 336 -11.58 -3.64 -10.99
N LYS A 337 -12.36 -2.58 -11.22
CA LYS A 337 -11.94 -1.40 -12.01
C LYS A 337 -10.69 -0.73 -11.43
N MET A 338 -10.54 -0.74 -10.10
CA MET A 338 -9.35 -0.21 -9.45
C MET A 338 -8.14 -1.09 -9.74
N LEU A 339 -8.27 -2.41 -9.58
CA LEU A 339 -7.19 -3.34 -9.89
C LEU A 339 -6.74 -3.20 -11.35
N GLN A 340 -7.68 -3.13 -12.28
CA GLN A 340 -7.42 -2.97 -13.72
C GLN A 340 -6.57 -1.72 -14.02
N GLY A 341 -6.88 -0.58 -13.41
CA GLY A 341 -6.05 0.63 -13.55
C GLY A 341 -4.63 0.46 -12.99
N ARG A 342 -4.48 -0.28 -11.89
CA ARG A 342 -3.17 -0.54 -11.26
C ARG A 342 -2.28 -1.46 -12.08
N LEU A 343 -2.84 -2.37 -12.89
CA LEU A 343 -2.06 -3.25 -13.78
C LEU A 343 -1.17 -2.44 -14.75
N PHE A 344 -1.65 -1.28 -15.18
CA PHE A 344 -0.91 -0.34 -16.03
C PHE A 344 -0.03 0.63 -15.21
N SER A 345 -0.62 1.27 -14.20
CA SER A 345 -0.02 2.44 -13.55
C SER A 345 1.32 2.17 -12.86
N TYR A 346 1.52 0.97 -12.28
CA TYR A 346 2.74 0.65 -11.54
C TYR A 346 3.96 0.46 -12.44
N PRO A 347 3.92 -0.42 -13.48
CA PRO A 347 5.03 -0.51 -14.42
C PRO A 347 5.35 0.82 -15.10
N ASP A 348 4.34 1.65 -15.38
CA ASP A 348 4.51 2.98 -15.97
C ASP A 348 5.29 3.92 -15.03
N THR A 349 4.84 4.10 -13.79
CA THR A 349 5.54 4.97 -12.83
C THR A 349 6.94 4.44 -12.48
N HIS A 350 7.17 3.12 -12.51
CA HIS A 350 8.50 2.56 -12.30
C HIS A 350 9.47 2.85 -13.44
N ARG A 351 9.03 2.81 -14.70
CA ARG A 351 9.86 3.22 -15.85
C ARG A 351 10.29 4.68 -15.76
N HIS A 352 9.42 5.55 -15.25
CA HIS A 352 9.77 6.94 -14.96
C HIS A 352 10.73 7.09 -13.77
N ARG A 353 10.37 6.50 -12.63
CA ARG A 353 11.07 6.70 -11.34
C ARG A 353 12.46 6.08 -11.29
N LEU A 354 12.61 4.89 -11.87
CA LEU A 354 13.81 4.05 -11.77
C LEU A 354 14.51 3.83 -13.11
N GLY A 355 13.83 4.13 -14.22
CA GLY A 355 14.32 3.88 -15.58
C GLY A 355 13.70 2.63 -16.21
N THR A 356 13.79 2.53 -17.54
CA THR A 356 13.17 1.47 -18.35
C THR A 356 13.61 0.07 -17.92
N ASN A 357 14.86 -0.09 -17.50
CA ASN A 357 15.47 -1.37 -17.10
C ASN A 357 15.41 -1.63 -15.58
N TYR A 358 14.48 -1.02 -14.83
CA TYR A 358 14.40 -1.17 -13.36
C TYR A 358 14.28 -2.62 -12.86
N LEU A 359 13.78 -3.55 -13.69
CA LEU A 359 13.72 -4.99 -13.38
C LEU A 359 15.10 -5.65 -13.35
N GLN A 360 16.15 -5.00 -13.88
CA GLN A 360 17.54 -5.48 -13.77
C GLN A 360 18.20 -5.06 -12.46
N LEU A 361 17.58 -4.16 -11.68
CA LEU A 361 18.06 -3.83 -10.34
C LEU A 361 17.97 -5.08 -9.46
N PRO A 362 18.98 -5.41 -8.63
CA PRO A 362 19.05 -6.71 -7.95
C PRO A 362 17.80 -7.08 -7.14
N VAL A 363 17.19 -6.10 -6.48
CA VAL A 363 15.99 -6.33 -5.64
C VAL A 363 14.69 -6.48 -6.44
N ASN A 364 14.68 -6.11 -7.72
CA ASN A 364 13.54 -6.25 -8.61
C ASN A 364 13.68 -7.45 -9.56
N CYS A 365 14.91 -7.93 -9.74
CA CYS A 365 15.25 -9.06 -10.60
C CYS A 365 14.52 -10.32 -10.14
N PRO A 366 13.84 -11.05 -11.04
CA PRO A 366 13.24 -12.34 -10.73
C PRO A 366 14.29 -13.45 -10.68
N PHE A 367 15.26 -13.34 -9.76
CA PHE A 367 16.47 -14.16 -9.68
C PHE A 367 16.24 -15.67 -9.48
N ARG A 368 15.00 -16.07 -9.16
CA ARG A 368 14.58 -17.47 -8.99
C ARG A 368 14.13 -18.13 -10.29
N THR A 369 14.08 -17.39 -11.39
CA THR A 369 13.76 -17.90 -12.71
C THR A 369 14.74 -17.36 -13.76
N SER A 370 14.67 -17.89 -14.98
CA SER A 370 15.45 -17.39 -16.11
C SER A 370 14.59 -16.47 -16.96
N VAL A 371 15.01 -15.21 -17.09
CA VAL A 371 14.36 -14.26 -17.99
C VAL A 371 14.90 -14.46 -19.40
N SER A 372 14.02 -14.83 -20.33
CA SER A 372 14.39 -14.99 -21.74
C SER A 372 13.25 -14.54 -22.64
N ASN A 373 13.48 -13.51 -23.45
CA ASN A 373 12.46 -12.85 -24.25
C ASN A 373 13.08 -12.03 -25.40
N TYR A 374 12.26 -11.17 -26.02
CA TYR A 374 12.61 -10.38 -27.19
C TYR A 374 12.83 -8.88 -26.88
N GLN A 375 12.87 -8.49 -25.60
CA GLN A 375 13.18 -7.11 -25.19
C GLN A 375 14.70 -6.89 -25.20
N ARG A 376 15.15 -5.71 -25.63
CA ARG A 376 16.56 -5.33 -25.76
C ARG A 376 16.79 -3.86 -25.41
N ASP A 377 18.05 -3.53 -25.16
CA ASP A 377 18.60 -2.17 -25.07
C ASP A 377 18.07 -1.37 -23.87
N GLY A 378 17.73 -0.10 -24.09
CA GLY A 378 17.30 0.83 -23.04
C GLY A 378 18.45 1.41 -22.20
N PRO A 379 18.22 2.53 -21.52
CA PRO A 379 19.23 3.16 -20.66
C PRO A 379 19.62 2.23 -19.51
N MET A 380 20.88 2.31 -19.08
CA MET A 380 21.45 1.50 -17.99
C MET A 380 21.15 -0.01 -18.16
N CYS A 381 21.39 -0.56 -19.35
CA CYS A 381 21.37 -2.02 -19.54
C CYS A 381 22.56 -2.63 -18.78
N MET A 382 22.27 -3.31 -17.66
CA MET A 382 23.26 -3.75 -16.66
C MET A 382 23.82 -5.14 -16.94
N LEU A 383 23.08 -5.96 -17.70
CA LEU A 383 23.46 -7.33 -18.04
C LEU A 383 24.00 -7.40 -19.47
N ASP A 384 24.16 -8.60 -20.01
CA ASP A 384 24.65 -8.86 -21.37
C ASP A 384 23.65 -8.56 -22.50
N ASN A 385 22.50 -7.96 -22.17
CA ASN A 385 21.39 -7.67 -23.10
C ASN A 385 20.88 -8.92 -23.86
N GLN A 386 20.94 -10.11 -23.23
CA GLN A 386 20.63 -11.40 -23.88
C GLN A 386 21.55 -11.72 -25.09
N ALA A 387 22.74 -11.13 -25.11
CA ALA A 387 23.82 -11.37 -26.07
C ALA A 387 23.35 -11.35 -27.54
N GLY A 388 23.82 -12.31 -28.35
CA GLY A 388 23.48 -12.43 -29.77
C GLY A 388 22.18 -13.18 -30.06
N ALA A 389 21.29 -13.40 -29.08
CA ALA A 389 20.07 -14.14 -29.29
C ALA A 389 19.11 -13.39 -30.25
N PRO A 390 18.41 -14.07 -31.17
CA PRO A 390 17.43 -13.45 -32.06
C PRO A 390 16.41 -12.61 -31.27
N ASN A 391 16.18 -11.39 -31.72
CA ASN A 391 15.35 -10.38 -31.03
C ASN A 391 13.97 -10.17 -31.68
N TYR A 392 13.53 -11.09 -32.54
CA TYR A 392 12.20 -11.06 -33.18
C TYR A 392 11.46 -12.40 -33.00
N PHE A 393 10.12 -12.33 -32.95
CA PHE A 393 9.23 -13.48 -32.81
C PHE A 393 8.07 -13.39 -33.81
N PRO A 394 7.69 -14.49 -34.51
CA PRO A 394 8.33 -15.81 -34.48
C PRO A 394 9.69 -15.81 -35.22
N ASN A 395 10.55 -16.80 -34.93
CA ASN A 395 11.82 -17.00 -35.63
C ASN A 395 12.11 -18.50 -35.84
N SER A 396 13.07 -18.81 -36.73
CA SER A 396 13.50 -20.18 -37.04
C SER A 396 14.84 -20.56 -36.42
N PHE A 397 15.29 -19.81 -35.41
CA PHE A 397 16.65 -19.89 -34.84
C PHE A 397 16.65 -20.36 -33.38
N SER A 398 15.58 -21.04 -32.95
CA SER A 398 15.43 -21.63 -31.61
C SER A 398 15.55 -20.61 -30.45
N ALA A 399 15.17 -19.36 -30.68
CA ALA A 399 15.04 -18.38 -29.60
C ALA A 399 13.79 -18.68 -28.74
N PRO A 400 13.53 -17.94 -27.64
CA PRO A 400 12.49 -18.27 -26.67
C PRO A 400 11.08 -18.45 -27.27
N GLU A 401 10.39 -19.53 -26.86
CA GLU A 401 9.06 -19.91 -27.38
C GLU A 401 7.94 -19.71 -26.36
N THR A 402 6.70 -19.61 -26.85
CA THR A 402 5.52 -19.50 -25.99
C THR A 402 5.14 -20.85 -25.36
N GLN A 403 4.60 -20.81 -24.15
CA GLN A 403 4.18 -22.00 -23.39
C GLN A 403 2.65 -22.04 -23.22
N ARG A 404 1.97 -22.85 -24.04
CA ARG A 404 0.49 -22.87 -24.14
C ARG A 404 -0.23 -23.24 -22.84
N GLN A 405 0.41 -24.00 -21.95
CA GLN A 405 -0.14 -24.39 -20.65
C GLN A 405 -0.35 -23.19 -19.69
N HIS A 406 0.33 -22.07 -19.96
CA HIS A 406 0.24 -20.85 -19.15
C HIS A 406 -0.74 -19.80 -19.72
N VAL A 407 -1.46 -20.10 -20.81
CA VAL A 407 -2.51 -19.22 -21.35
C VAL A 407 -3.57 -18.94 -20.28
N GLU A 408 -3.95 -17.68 -20.18
CA GLU A 408 -4.88 -17.12 -19.21
C GLU A 408 -6.30 -17.71 -19.34
N THR A 409 -7.08 -17.53 -18.29
CA THR A 409 -8.46 -18.03 -18.25
C THR A 409 -9.41 -17.12 -19.01
N ARG A 410 -10.18 -17.70 -19.93
CA ARG A 410 -11.27 -17.02 -20.63
C ARG A 410 -12.48 -16.89 -19.72
N PHE A 411 -13.16 -15.76 -19.78
CA PHE A 411 -14.42 -15.52 -19.06
C PHE A 411 -15.40 -14.79 -19.98
N LYS A 412 -16.70 -14.89 -19.68
CA LYS A 412 -17.75 -14.23 -20.44
C LYS A 412 -17.82 -12.76 -20.07
N VAL A 413 -18.10 -11.90 -21.05
CA VAL A 413 -18.28 -10.46 -20.88
C VAL A 413 -19.52 -10.00 -21.64
N SER A 414 -20.09 -8.86 -21.23
CA SER A 414 -21.12 -8.17 -22.01
C SER A 414 -20.53 -7.67 -23.34
N PRO A 415 -21.29 -7.67 -24.46
CA PRO A 415 -20.84 -7.07 -25.72
C PRO A 415 -20.83 -5.53 -25.69
N ASP A 416 -21.60 -4.92 -24.80
CA ASP A 416 -21.66 -3.46 -24.69
C ASP A 416 -20.42 -2.89 -23.98
N VAL A 417 -19.81 -1.87 -24.60
CA VAL A 417 -18.63 -1.19 -24.08
C VAL A 417 -18.98 0.27 -23.81
N GLY A 418 -18.92 0.68 -22.54
CA GLY A 418 -19.27 2.03 -22.11
C GLY A 418 -18.71 2.40 -20.74
N ARG A 419 -18.90 3.67 -20.34
CA ARG A 419 -18.53 4.18 -19.01
C ARG A 419 -19.70 3.95 -18.04
N TYR A 420 -19.78 2.75 -17.48
CA TYR A 420 -20.84 2.41 -16.52
C TYR A 420 -20.62 3.12 -15.18
N ASN A 421 -21.57 3.98 -14.81
CA ASN A 421 -21.58 4.67 -13.53
C ASN A 421 -21.70 3.66 -12.37
N SER A 422 -20.89 3.86 -11.34
CA SER A 422 -20.94 3.07 -10.10
C SER A 422 -20.98 3.98 -8.86
N ALA A 423 -21.34 5.25 -9.02
CA ALA A 423 -21.43 6.21 -7.91
C ALA A 423 -22.62 5.90 -6.98
N ASP A 424 -23.72 5.39 -7.54
CA ASP A 424 -24.98 5.16 -6.84
C ASP A 424 -25.13 3.72 -6.30
N ASP A 425 -24.13 2.87 -6.51
CA ASP A 425 -24.02 1.58 -5.80
C ASP A 425 -24.06 1.80 -4.28
N ASP A 426 -24.43 0.77 -3.50
CA ASP A 426 -24.52 0.88 -2.04
C ASP A 426 -23.24 1.45 -1.41
N ASN A 427 -23.39 2.52 -0.61
CA ASN A 427 -22.29 3.25 0.01
C ASN A 427 -22.32 3.21 1.56
N VAL A 428 -23.31 2.54 2.16
CA VAL A 428 -23.64 2.73 3.58
C VAL A 428 -23.87 1.43 4.35
N THR A 429 -24.31 0.36 3.69
CA THR A 429 -24.75 -0.86 4.39
C THR A 429 -23.61 -1.50 5.18
N GLN A 430 -22.46 -1.72 4.54
CA GLN A 430 -21.28 -2.26 5.24
C GLN A 430 -20.64 -1.26 6.22
N VAL A 431 -20.80 0.04 5.98
CA VAL A 431 -20.34 1.09 6.91
C VAL A 431 -21.13 1.03 8.20
N ARG A 432 -22.46 0.87 8.09
CA ARG A 432 -23.34 0.65 9.22
C ARG A 432 -22.91 -0.58 10.00
N THR A 433 -22.74 -1.73 9.34
CA THR A 433 -22.25 -2.96 9.99
C THR A 433 -20.92 -2.74 10.71
N PHE A 434 -19.96 -2.06 10.08
CA PHE A 434 -18.70 -1.71 10.74
C PHE A 434 -18.93 -0.89 12.02
N PHE A 435 -19.74 0.16 11.95
CA PHE A 435 -20.01 1.03 13.10
C PHE A 435 -20.82 0.35 14.21
N THR A 436 -21.85 -0.43 13.88
CA THR A 436 -22.80 -1.00 14.85
C THR A 436 -22.38 -2.36 15.38
N GLU A 437 -21.72 -3.19 14.56
CA GLU A 437 -21.42 -4.59 14.90
C GLU A 437 -19.93 -4.87 15.10
N VAL A 438 -19.03 -4.10 14.47
CA VAL A 438 -17.57 -4.32 14.59
C VAL A 438 -16.95 -3.46 15.69
N LEU A 439 -17.36 -2.20 15.81
CA LEU A 439 -16.86 -1.30 16.84
C LEU A 439 -17.63 -1.45 18.16
N ASN A 440 -16.93 -1.32 19.27
CA ASN A 440 -17.56 -1.10 20.57
C ASN A 440 -17.87 0.40 20.80
N GLU A 441 -18.51 0.73 21.92
CA GLU A 441 -18.96 2.11 22.19
C GLU A 441 -17.81 3.11 22.31
N GLU A 442 -16.72 2.75 22.99
CA GLU A 442 -15.58 3.65 23.13
C GLU A 442 -14.86 3.88 21.79
N GLU A 443 -14.77 2.85 20.95
CA GLU A 443 -14.21 2.95 19.60
C GLU A 443 -15.08 3.83 18.70
N ARG A 444 -16.42 3.74 18.80
CA ARG A 444 -17.34 4.65 18.10
C ARG A 444 -17.13 6.10 18.53
N GLN A 445 -16.99 6.34 19.84
CA GLN A 445 -16.74 7.69 20.37
C GLN A 445 -15.42 8.26 19.84
N ARG A 446 -14.33 7.47 19.88
CA ARG A 446 -13.02 7.89 19.34
C ARG A 446 -13.07 8.14 17.84
N LEU A 447 -13.76 7.29 17.08
CA LEU A 447 -13.97 7.51 15.63
C LEU A 447 -14.61 8.87 15.38
N CYS A 448 -15.72 9.19 16.06
CA CYS A 448 -16.41 10.47 15.92
C CYS A 448 -15.51 11.65 16.30
N GLN A 449 -14.75 11.55 17.40
CA GLN A 449 -13.80 12.58 17.83
C GLN A 449 -12.67 12.79 16.82
N ASN A 450 -12.10 11.71 16.30
CA ASN A 450 -11.04 11.76 15.31
C ASN A 450 -11.53 12.41 14.01
N MET A 451 -12.74 12.06 13.55
CA MET A 451 -13.36 12.69 12.36
C MET A 451 -13.65 14.17 12.61
N ALA A 452 -14.25 14.52 13.75
CA ALA A 452 -14.52 15.91 14.12
C ALA A 452 -13.25 16.77 14.12
N GLY A 453 -12.18 16.24 14.74
CA GLY A 453 -10.89 16.89 14.84
C GLY A 453 -10.27 17.20 13.48
N ALA A 454 -10.49 16.34 12.48
CA ALA A 454 -10.00 16.55 11.12
C ALA A 454 -10.95 17.38 10.25
N LEU A 455 -12.27 17.30 10.45
CA LEU A 455 -13.28 18.02 9.67
C LEU A 455 -13.40 19.50 10.05
N LYS A 456 -13.14 19.86 11.31
CA LYS A 456 -13.31 21.23 11.82
C LYS A 456 -12.52 22.31 11.04
N GLY A 457 -11.46 21.91 10.34
CA GLY A 457 -10.65 22.82 9.52
C GLY A 457 -11.24 23.15 8.16
N ALA A 458 -12.29 22.43 7.73
CA ALA A 458 -12.95 22.68 6.44
C ALA A 458 -14.02 23.78 6.53
N GLN A 459 -14.43 24.35 5.41
CA GLN A 459 -15.49 25.34 5.34
C GLN A 459 -16.84 24.78 5.77
N VAL A 460 -17.66 25.63 6.39
CA VAL A 460 -18.95 25.25 6.98
C VAL A 460 -19.88 24.54 5.99
N PHE A 461 -19.88 24.92 4.71
CA PHE A 461 -20.74 24.26 3.72
C PHE A 461 -20.30 22.81 3.43
N ILE A 462 -19.00 22.51 3.49
CA ILE A 462 -18.43 21.17 3.37
C ILE A 462 -18.80 20.35 4.62
N GLN A 463 -18.63 20.96 5.79
CA GLN A 463 -19.03 20.32 7.06
C GLN A 463 -20.55 20.04 7.12
N LYS A 464 -21.37 20.85 6.44
CA LYS A 464 -22.84 20.74 6.41
C LYS A 464 -23.38 19.98 5.20
N LEU A 465 -22.55 19.50 4.27
CA LEU A 465 -23.02 19.01 2.97
C LEU A 465 -23.99 17.83 3.16
N LYS A 466 -25.30 18.15 3.10
CA LYS A 466 -26.41 17.20 3.17
C LYS A 466 -26.63 16.62 1.79
N LYS A 467 -26.09 15.43 1.49
CA LYS A 467 -26.69 14.58 0.47
C LYS A 467 -27.61 13.59 1.17
N THR A 468 -28.91 13.82 1.00
CA THR A 468 -30.01 13.02 1.51
C THR A 468 -29.84 11.56 1.07
N VAL A 469 -29.44 10.68 1.98
CA VAL A 469 -29.55 9.23 1.79
C VAL A 469 -30.86 8.82 2.46
N THR A 470 -31.93 8.71 1.67
CA THR A 470 -33.25 8.30 2.15
C THR A 470 -33.25 6.80 2.41
N LEU A 471 -33.41 6.36 3.66
CA LEU A 471 -33.57 4.94 4.03
C LEU A 471 -34.83 4.74 4.89
N PRO A 472 -35.56 3.61 4.73
CA PRO A 472 -36.82 3.37 5.42
C PRO A 472 -36.63 3.08 6.92
N PRO A 473 -37.60 3.43 7.78
CA PRO A 473 -37.42 3.49 9.23
C PRO A 473 -37.66 2.14 9.91
N LYS A 474 -36.68 1.61 10.66
CA LYS A 474 -36.92 0.75 11.85
C LYS A 474 -35.82 0.90 12.91
N ASN A 475 -36.24 1.44 14.05
CA ASN A 475 -35.77 1.32 15.44
C ASN A 475 -34.26 1.30 15.73
N ILE A 476 -33.76 2.35 16.40
CA ILE A 476 -32.77 2.28 17.51
C ILE A 476 -32.81 3.62 18.27
N HIS A 477 -33.01 3.56 19.59
CA HIS A 477 -32.81 4.65 20.54
C HIS A 477 -31.38 4.56 21.11
N CYS A 478 -30.52 5.59 20.99
CA CYS A 478 -29.60 6.01 22.07
C CYS A 478 -28.70 7.21 21.72
N LEU A 479 -28.35 7.95 22.77
CA LEU A 479 -27.17 8.82 22.95
C LEU A 479 -27.20 10.25 22.39
N ILE A 480 -28.20 11.02 22.82
CA ILE A 480 -28.05 12.48 23.01
C ILE A 480 -28.00 12.70 24.52
N GLY A 481 -26.79 12.72 25.08
CA GLY A 481 -26.55 12.93 26.50
C GLY A 481 -25.21 13.62 26.69
N SER A 482 -25.25 14.95 26.83
CA SER A 482 -24.18 15.81 27.36
C SER A 482 -22.78 15.71 26.70
N VAL A 483 -22.58 16.38 25.56
CA VAL A 483 -21.26 16.92 25.19
C VAL A 483 -21.45 18.36 24.70
N SER A 484 -21.29 19.33 25.59
CA SER A 484 -21.50 20.76 25.34
C SER A 484 -20.33 21.41 24.59
N ASN A 485 -19.94 20.87 23.43
CA ASN A 485 -18.95 21.50 22.55
C ASN A 485 -19.46 21.42 21.11
N SER A 486 -19.77 22.58 20.55
CA SER A 486 -20.35 22.82 19.21
C SER A 486 -19.61 22.18 18.02
N SER A 487 -18.40 21.67 18.24
CA SER A 487 -17.60 20.94 17.23
C SER A 487 -17.87 19.43 17.20
N VAL A 488 -18.32 18.86 18.33
CA VAL A 488 -18.65 17.44 18.46
C VAL A 488 -20.05 17.17 17.89
N ASP A 489 -20.97 18.13 18.05
CA ASP A 489 -22.34 18.03 17.53
C ASP A 489 -22.40 17.82 16.02
N LEU A 490 -21.45 18.38 15.23
CA LEU A 490 -21.45 18.29 13.76
C LEU A 490 -20.91 16.95 13.23
N ALA A 491 -19.90 16.37 13.87
CA ALA A 491 -19.34 15.08 13.48
C ALA A 491 -20.24 13.92 13.92
N LEU A 492 -20.88 14.07 15.09
CA LEU A 492 -21.98 13.21 15.50
C LEU A 492 -23.15 13.37 14.51
N PHE A 493 -23.45 14.58 14.05
CA PHE A 493 -24.46 14.85 13.01
C PHE A 493 -24.17 14.14 11.69
N LEU A 494 -22.93 14.07 11.20
CA LEU A 494 -22.61 13.37 9.94
C LEU A 494 -22.76 11.85 10.09
N VAL A 495 -22.32 11.29 11.21
CA VAL A 495 -22.47 9.85 11.51
C VAL A 495 -23.94 9.49 11.77
N ILE A 496 -24.71 10.37 12.44
CA ILE A 496 -26.13 10.15 12.77
C ILE A 496 -27.05 10.40 11.57
N ILE A 497 -26.85 11.46 10.78
CA ILE A 497 -27.66 11.74 9.56
C ILE A 497 -27.43 10.67 8.48
N LEU A 498 -26.24 10.07 8.42
CA LEU A 498 -25.97 8.99 7.48
C LEU A 498 -26.44 7.60 7.98
N LEU A 499 -26.79 7.46 9.27
CA LEU A 499 -27.15 6.17 9.88
C LEU A 499 -28.58 6.05 10.42
N GLN A 500 -29.36 7.13 10.61
CA GLN A 500 -30.75 7.04 11.09
C GLN A 500 -31.74 8.02 10.44
N GLY A 501 -32.99 7.53 10.27
CA GLY A 501 -34.18 8.32 10.05
C GLY A 501 -34.77 8.87 11.36
N GLU A 502 -35.19 10.14 11.29
CA GLU A 502 -35.91 10.97 12.26
C GLU A 502 -35.43 11.07 13.72
N PHE A 503 -34.93 12.26 14.08
CA PHE A 503 -35.45 13.06 15.21
C PHE A 503 -34.95 14.52 15.09
N ILE A 504 -35.72 15.41 14.45
CA ILE A 504 -35.51 16.87 14.57
C ILE A 504 -36.87 17.53 14.80
N SER A 505 -37.29 17.61 16.06
CA SER A 505 -38.20 18.68 16.51
C SER A 505 -38.07 19.01 18.01
N GLN A 506 -37.09 18.49 18.76
CA GLN A 506 -37.07 18.71 20.22
C GLN A 506 -35.76 19.20 20.84
N CYS A 507 -34.63 19.24 20.12
CA CYS A 507 -33.37 19.78 20.67
C CYS A 507 -33.08 21.25 20.31
N LEU A 508 -33.89 21.90 19.47
CA LEU A 508 -33.73 23.33 19.12
C LEU A 508 -34.59 24.27 19.97
N VAL A 509 -35.42 23.75 20.87
CA VAL A 509 -36.27 24.58 21.76
C VAL A 509 -35.66 24.74 23.16
N GLU A 510 -34.73 23.89 23.58
CA GLU A 510 -34.16 23.91 24.95
C GLU A 510 -32.78 24.58 25.08
N SER A 511 -32.17 25.07 23.99
CA SER A 511 -30.85 25.73 24.03
C SER A 511 -30.88 27.26 24.19
N GLY A 512 -32.06 27.86 24.45
CA GLY A 512 -32.14 29.16 25.11
C GLY A 512 -31.38 30.33 24.44
N LEU A 513 -31.31 30.39 23.10
CA LEU A 513 -30.79 31.55 22.36
C LEU A 513 -31.89 32.14 21.46
N ASN A 514 -32.92 32.66 22.11
CA ASN A 514 -33.67 33.78 21.57
C ASN A 514 -32.82 35.03 21.81
N GLN A 515 -32.28 35.64 20.75
CA GLN A 515 -32.35 37.07 20.46
C GLN A 515 -31.30 37.52 19.43
N VAL A 516 -31.75 38.43 18.56
CA VAL A 516 -31.02 39.39 17.70
C VAL A 516 -30.34 38.79 16.44
N PHE A 517 -30.57 39.18 15.17
CA PHE A 517 -31.16 40.33 14.47
C PHE A 517 -31.85 39.83 13.16
N LEU A 518 -32.72 40.69 12.60
CA LEU A 518 -33.37 40.64 11.27
C LEU A 518 -32.49 40.16 10.11
#